data_AF-A0A813C9X3-F1
#
_entry.id   AF-A0A813C9X3-F1
#
_cell.length_a   1.000
_cell.length_b   1.000
_cell.length_c   1.000
_cell.angle_alpha   90.00
_cell.angle_beta   90.00
_cell.angle_gamma   90.00
#
_symmetry.space_group_name_H-M   'P 1'
#
loop_
_entity.id
_entity.type
_entity.pdbx_description
1 polymer ?
#
loop_
_entity_poly.entity_id
_entity_poly.type
_entity_poly.pdbx_seq_one_letter_code
_entity_poly.pdbx_strand_id
1 'polypeptide(L)'
;MRTSNHQVDGEGCSWRQTFTDAAGRMHWDHVFVTELLSNSSYRPVHDFIMGAEYTAVARVRRALAEVPKRYLKCLKTDCLVMQDVPKKHRSAIERLLRLSHRDGTPVYRCEPTEGLRGQYREPRMEALRELGDTVHIITKTHAAVQNVGLGAQTADHWVRRNVRSGRCSATWLVIEELTQLDTPLWADIACLSMNTSMRFLLLGDFRQLPAVLDSFAGAEVCRELKDSQLLHDLAGGWCHELSERWRFDEGVFSFLQWLRVDEAEQVPLREAVQMARQRFPRRGEPEVCLVISHAKRLQINERENRRRAPEDALLVEYAGPETAGTNAPQTMRVWPGLRLVGAGGKVQKGVFVTVSEVGERVSLESGQSFEPRELLKHTRLCSAITYASVQGLTLRGR
;
A
#
# COMPACT_ATOMS: atom_id res chain seq x y z
N MET A 1 4.49 16.97 12.84
CA MET A 1 5.76 16.62 13.53
C MET A 1 6.92 17.26 12.76
N ARG A 2 7.93 17.82 13.45
CA ARG A 2 9.10 18.48 12.84
C ARG A 2 10.38 17.95 13.48
N THR A 3 11.36 17.56 12.68
CA THR A 3 12.72 17.26 13.17
C THR A 3 13.62 18.47 12.93
N SER A 4 14.43 18.86 13.91
CA SER A 4 15.37 19.97 13.75
C SER A 4 16.63 19.83 14.61
N ASN A 5 17.61 20.70 14.37
CA ASN A 5 18.87 20.74 15.12
C ASN A 5 18.78 21.63 16.38
N HIS A 6 17.70 22.39 16.55
CA HIS A 6 17.53 23.30 17.68
C HIS A 6 16.27 22.98 18.49
N GLN A 7 16.42 23.04 19.82
CA GLN A 7 15.35 22.78 20.77
C GLN A 7 14.15 23.72 20.61
N VAL A 8 14.40 24.96 20.15
CA VAL A 8 13.41 26.03 20.05
C VAL A 8 12.54 25.96 18.79
N ASP A 9 12.94 25.17 17.78
CA ASP A 9 12.19 25.06 16.51
C ASP A 9 10.83 24.33 16.67
N GLY A 10 10.56 23.81 17.86
CA GLY A 10 9.36 23.08 18.24
C GLY A 10 8.41 23.86 19.15
N GLU A 11 8.43 25.19 19.10
CA GLU A 11 7.49 25.99 19.88
C GLU A 11 6.04 25.57 19.57
N GLY A 12 5.26 25.22 20.61
CA GLY A 12 3.91 24.66 20.47
C GLY A 12 3.83 23.13 20.32
N CYS A 13 4.94 22.39 20.39
CA CYS A 13 4.88 20.93 20.36
C CYS A 13 4.40 20.33 21.70
N SER A 14 3.68 19.22 21.63
CA SER A 14 3.11 18.53 22.79
C SER A 14 4.00 17.44 23.36
N TRP A 15 4.96 16.96 22.56
CA TRP A 15 5.97 16.02 23.04
C TRP A 15 7.28 16.20 22.26
N ARG A 16 8.41 15.96 22.95
CA ARG A 16 9.76 16.05 22.37
C ARG A 16 10.54 14.78 22.67
N GLN A 17 11.33 14.34 21.71
CA GLN A 17 12.42 13.41 21.95
C GLN A 17 13.70 13.88 21.28
N THR A 18 14.83 13.51 21.86
CA THR A 18 16.14 13.71 21.26
C THR A 18 16.65 12.40 20.65
N PHE A 19 17.44 12.51 19.60
CA PHE A 19 18.22 11.39 19.08
C PHE A 19 19.51 11.88 18.43
N THR A 20 20.54 11.03 18.46
CA THR A 20 21.85 11.33 17.87
C THR A 20 21.99 10.62 16.52
N ASP A 21 22.30 11.34 15.45
CA ASP A 21 22.51 10.73 14.14
C ASP A 21 23.83 9.94 14.05
N ALA A 22 24.05 9.29 12.90
CA ALA A 22 25.26 8.49 12.66
C ALA A 22 26.56 9.31 12.68
N ALA A 23 26.47 10.63 12.50
CA ALA A 23 27.59 11.57 12.55
C ALA A 23 27.79 12.19 13.95
N GLY A 24 27.03 11.73 14.95
CA GLY A 24 27.13 12.24 16.33
C GLY A 24 26.36 13.54 16.57
N ARG A 25 25.59 14.05 15.59
CA ARG A 25 24.81 15.29 15.74
C ARG A 25 23.52 15.01 16.48
N MET A 26 23.17 15.88 17.43
CA MET A 26 21.92 15.78 18.18
C MET A 26 20.77 16.44 17.42
N HIS A 27 19.65 15.72 17.32
CA HIS A 27 18.42 16.15 16.67
C HIS A 27 17.26 16.14 17.67
N TRP A 28 16.31 17.05 17.46
CA TRP A 28 15.07 17.18 18.20
C TRP A 28 13.90 16.78 17.30
N ASP A 29 13.14 15.78 17.72
CA ASP A 29 11.84 15.44 17.14
C ASP A 29 10.75 16.12 17.95
N HIS A 30 10.08 17.11 17.34
CA HIS A 30 8.98 17.87 17.91
C HIS A 30 7.65 17.27 17.42
N VAL A 31 6.95 16.58 18.32
CA VAL A 31 5.60 16.04 18.10
C VAL A 31 4.60 17.08 18.54
N PHE A 32 3.88 17.65 17.59
CA PHE A 32 2.78 18.55 17.84
C PHE A 32 1.51 17.72 17.95
N VAL A 33 0.74 17.91 19.03
CA VAL A 33 -0.69 17.62 19.01
C VAL A 33 -1.33 18.82 18.34
N THR A 34 -1.22 18.86 17.02
CA THR A 34 -2.31 19.42 16.25
C THR A 34 -3.42 18.37 16.25
N GLU A 35 -4.67 18.77 16.02
CA GLU A 35 -5.64 17.87 15.39
C GLU A 35 -5.02 17.44 14.04
N LEU A 36 -4.12 16.47 14.10
CA LEU A 36 -3.34 15.90 13.00
C LEU A 36 -4.23 15.02 12.10
N LEU A 37 -5.54 15.18 12.24
CA LEU A 37 -6.57 14.37 11.65
C LEU A 37 -7.33 15.16 10.58
N SER A 38 -6.76 16.24 10.06
CA SER A 38 -7.25 16.82 8.83
C SER A 38 -6.78 16.00 7.65
N ASN A 39 -7.65 15.87 6.67
CA ASN A 39 -7.44 15.11 5.47
C ASN A 39 -6.08 15.51 4.87
N SER A 40 -5.82 16.80 4.73
CA SER A 40 -4.55 17.41 4.31
C SER A 40 -3.24 16.82 4.85
N SER A 41 -3.22 16.29 6.07
CA SER A 41 -2.00 15.76 6.67
C SER A 41 -1.71 14.27 6.34
N TYR A 42 -2.68 13.54 5.78
CA TYR A 42 -2.55 12.10 5.46
C TYR A 42 -1.84 11.81 4.13
N ARG A 43 -1.44 12.81 3.32
CA ARG A 43 -1.11 12.61 1.87
C ARG A 43 0.01 11.62 1.69
N PRO A 44 1.09 11.76 2.47
CA PRO A 44 2.19 10.81 2.41
C PRO A 44 1.80 9.41 2.89
N VAL A 45 0.77 9.30 3.73
CA VAL A 45 0.17 8.06 4.25
C VAL A 45 -1.07 7.67 3.44
N HIS A 46 -1.29 8.18 2.24
CA HIS A 46 -2.35 7.69 1.37
C HIS A 46 -1.73 7.19 0.09
N ASP A 47 -0.85 7.99 -0.53
CA ASP A 47 -0.09 7.66 -1.76
C ASP A 47 0.76 6.40 -1.62
N PHE A 48 0.67 5.77 -0.47
CA PHE A 48 1.57 4.82 0.04
C PHE A 48 0.93 3.47 0.47
N ILE A 49 -0.34 3.36 0.95
CA ILE A 49 -1.16 2.07 1.11
C ILE A 49 -1.21 1.50 -0.29
N MET A 50 -1.69 2.41 -1.10
CA MET A 50 -1.70 2.54 -2.50
C MET A 50 -0.34 2.59 -3.21
N GLY A 51 0.76 2.30 -2.53
CA GLY A 51 2.04 2.01 -3.15
C GLY A 51 2.35 0.51 -3.16
N ALA A 52 1.92 -0.22 -2.13
CA ALA A 52 2.40 -1.59 -1.96
C ALA A 52 1.32 -2.68 -1.96
N GLU A 53 0.05 -2.30 -1.93
CA GLU A 53 -1.05 -3.10 -2.48
C GLU A 53 -0.62 -3.73 -3.84
N TYR A 54 -0.28 -2.91 -4.84
CA TYR A 54 0.43 -3.15 -6.13
C TYR A 54 1.25 -4.40 -6.16
N THR A 55 2.05 -4.52 -5.12
CA THR A 55 3.28 -5.26 -5.15
C THR A 55 2.95 -6.68 -4.72
N ALA A 56 1.96 -6.86 -3.85
CA ALA A 56 1.39 -8.16 -3.53
C ALA A 56 0.74 -8.78 -4.77
N VAL A 57 -0.11 -8.04 -5.49
CA VAL A 57 -0.80 -8.59 -6.66
C VAL A 57 0.10 -8.72 -7.88
N ALA A 58 1.02 -7.79 -8.13
CA ALA A 58 1.99 -7.95 -9.21
C ALA A 58 2.86 -9.22 -9.02
N ARG A 59 3.21 -9.58 -7.78
CA ARG A 59 3.91 -10.82 -7.47
C ARG A 59 3.06 -12.06 -7.75
N VAL A 60 1.79 -12.06 -7.35
CA VAL A 60 0.85 -13.15 -7.68
C VAL A 60 0.69 -13.28 -9.19
N ARG A 61 0.50 -12.17 -9.92
CA ARG A 61 0.36 -12.17 -11.38
C ARG A 61 1.62 -12.65 -12.10
N ARG A 62 2.81 -12.31 -11.59
CA ARG A 62 4.08 -12.83 -12.12
C ARG A 62 4.22 -14.33 -11.86
N ALA A 63 3.95 -14.78 -10.66
CA ALA A 63 4.07 -16.19 -10.27
C ALA A 63 3.06 -17.10 -10.99
N LEU A 64 1.87 -16.56 -11.33
CA LEU A 64 0.82 -17.25 -12.07
C LEU A 64 0.78 -16.86 -13.56
N ALA A 65 1.87 -16.31 -14.12
CA ALA A 65 1.89 -15.86 -15.50
C ALA A 65 1.57 -16.98 -16.52
N GLU A 66 1.90 -18.22 -16.17
CA GLU A 66 1.61 -19.43 -16.96
C GLU A 66 0.17 -19.97 -16.76
N VAL A 67 -0.58 -19.45 -15.79
CA VAL A 67 -1.96 -19.84 -15.51
C VAL A 67 -2.90 -18.90 -16.27
N PRO A 68 -3.74 -19.40 -17.19
CA PRO A 68 -4.71 -18.57 -17.89
C PRO A 68 -5.62 -17.82 -16.92
N LYS A 69 -5.78 -16.51 -17.14
CA LYS A 69 -6.53 -15.60 -16.25
C LYS A 69 -7.95 -16.07 -15.94
N ARG A 70 -8.60 -16.80 -16.86
CA ARG A 70 -9.95 -17.36 -16.68
C ARG A 70 -10.13 -18.22 -15.42
N TYR A 71 -9.04 -18.74 -14.86
CA TYR A 71 -9.05 -19.57 -13.65
C TYR A 71 -8.85 -18.77 -12.35
N LEU A 72 -8.37 -17.53 -12.43
CA LEU A 72 -8.17 -16.62 -11.31
C LEU A 72 -9.35 -15.64 -11.26
N LYS A 73 -10.29 -15.89 -10.36
CA LYS A 73 -11.58 -15.19 -10.31
C LYS A 73 -11.55 -13.90 -9.52
N CYS A 74 -10.79 -13.89 -8.45
CA CYS A 74 -10.55 -12.69 -7.65
C CYS A 74 -9.11 -12.71 -7.16
N LEU A 75 -8.51 -11.54 -7.12
CA LEU A 75 -7.20 -11.33 -6.52
C LEU A 75 -7.26 -10.01 -5.77
N LYS A 76 -7.22 -10.10 -4.44
CA LYS A 76 -7.27 -8.92 -3.59
C LYS A 76 -6.11 -9.07 -2.60
N THR A 77 -5.13 -8.17 -2.71
CA THR A 77 -3.86 -8.16 -1.95
C THR A 77 -3.08 -9.49 -2.01
N ASP A 78 -3.30 -10.35 -1.02
CA ASP A 78 -2.61 -11.60 -0.73
C ASP A 78 -3.55 -12.82 -0.85
N CYS A 79 -4.83 -12.60 -1.12
CA CYS A 79 -5.83 -13.65 -1.31
C CYS A 79 -6.19 -13.78 -2.79
N LEU A 80 -6.09 -15.01 -3.30
CA LEU A 80 -6.52 -15.41 -4.64
C LEU A 80 -7.69 -16.39 -4.54
N VAL A 81 -8.71 -16.16 -5.37
CA VAL A 81 -9.83 -17.09 -5.55
C VAL A 81 -9.63 -17.78 -6.88
N MET A 82 -9.52 -19.11 -6.85
CA MET A 82 -9.24 -19.93 -8.04
C MET A 82 -10.38 -20.91 -8.28
N GLN A 83 -10.79 -21.06 -9.54
CA GLN A 83 -11.90 -21.94 -9.93
C GLN A 83 -11.50 -22.84 -11.09
N ASP A 84 -11.90 -24.11 -11.02
CA ASP A 84 -11.76 -25.13 -12.09
C ASP A 84 -10.35 -25.25 -12.69
N VAL A 85 -9.31 -25.10 -11.86
CA VAL A 85 -7.91 -25.13 -12.30
C VAL A 85 -7.50 -26.52 -12.81
N PRO A 86 -7.10 -26.66 -14.10
CA PRO A 86 -6.61 -27.93 -14.65
C PRO A 86 -5.36 -28.42 -13.92
N LYS A 87 -5.19 -29.75 -13.81
CA LYS A 87 -4.04 -30.38 -13.12
C LYS A 87 -2.68 -29.80 -13.54
N LYS A 88 -2.49 -29.48 -14.83
CA LYS A 88 -1.25 -28.92 -15.38
C LYS A 88 -0.83 -27.56 -14.80
N HIS A 89 -1.76 -26.79 -14.23
CA HIS A 89 -1.49 -25.46 -13.65
C HIS A 89 -1.44 -25.47 -12.11
N ARG A 90 -1.83 -26.58 -11.46
CA ARG A 90 -1.87 -26.67 -9.99
C ARG A 90 -0.50 -26.52 -9.35
N SER A 91 0.55 -27.03 -9.99
CA SER A 91 1.92 -26.90 -9.49
C SER A 91 2.37 -25.44 -9.38
N ALA A 92 1.91 -24.55 -10.26
CA ALA A 92 2.20 -23.11 -10.21
C ALA A 92 1.55 -22.45 -8.98
N ILE A 93 0.30 -22.79 -8.74
CA ILE A 93 -0.47 -22.30 -7.59
C ILE A 93 0.11 -22.86 -6.29
N GLU A 94 0.41 -24.16 -6.24
CA GLU A 94 1.05 -24.77 -5.08
C GLU A 94 2.41 -24.15 -4.76
N ARG A 95 3.23 -23.83 -5.77
CA ARG A 95 4.49 -23.10 -5.55
C ARG A 95 4.24 -21.72 -4.93
N LEU A 96 3.20 -21.01 -5.37
CA LEU A 96 2.80 -19.73 -4.80
C LEU A 96 2.31 -19.87 -3.35
N LEU A 97 1.49 -20.88 -3.05
CA LEU A 97 0.91 -21.10 -1.72
C LEU A 97 1.87 -21.72 -0.71
N ARG A 98 2.91 -22.42 -1.19
CA ARG A 98 4.04 -22.88 -0.37
C ARG A 98 4.96 -21.73 0.03
N LEU A 99 4.77 -20.53 -0.53
CA LEU A 99 5.43 -19.35 -0.01
C LEU A 99 4.85 -19.07 1.36
N SER A 100 5.66 -19.33 2.38
CA SER A 100 5.36 -18.99 3.75
C SER A 100 6.25 -17.83 4.18
N HIS A 101 5.70 -16.96 5.01
CA HIS A 101 6.47 -16.05 5.82
C HIS A 101 7.39 -16.89 6.73
N ARG A 102 8.41 -16.24 7.31
CA ARG A 102 9.40 -16.94 8.16
C ARG A 102 8.78 -17.58 9.41
N ASP A 103 7.59 -17.13 9.81
CA ASP A 103 6.80 -17.65 10.92
C ASP A 103 5.88 -18.83 10.52
N GLY A 104 5.97 -19.30 9.27
CA GLY A 104 5.15 -20.40 8.76
C GLY A 104 3.78 -19.98 8.23
N THR A 105 3.38 -18.72 8.39
CA THR A 105 2.09 -18.23 7.86
C THR A 105 2.13 -18.12 6.34
N PRO A 106 1.05 -18.44 5.62
CA PRO A 106 1.04 -18.40 4.16
C PRO A 106 1.13 -16.95 3.64
N VAL A 107 2.07 -16.68 2.72
CA VAL A 107 2.24 -15.38 2.03
C VAL A 107 1.07 -15.07 1.13
N TYR A 108 0.50 -16.12 0.55
CA TYR A 108 -0.65 -16.04 -0.31
C TYR A 108 -1.64 -17.11 0.10
N ARG A 109 -2.91 -16.77 0.08
CA ARG A 109 -3.99 -17.69 0.40
C ARG A 109 -4.82 -17.92 -0.84
N CYS A 110 -5.02 -19.19 -1.17
CA CYS A 110 -5.91 -19.59 -2.25
C CYS A 110 -7.17 -20.16 -1.64
N GLU A 111 -8.30 -19.59 -2.01
CA GLU A 111 -9.59 -20.23 -1.80
C GLU A 111 -9.96 -20.97 -3.09
N PRO A 112 -9.88 -22.31 -3.10
CA PRO A 112 -10.44 -23.08 -4.20
C PRO A 112 -11.96 -23.04 -4.10
N THR A 113 -12.62 -22.52 -5.12
CA THR A 113 -14.08 -22.54 -5.19
C THR A 113 -14.54 -23.56 -6.21
N GLU A 114 -15.55 -24.34 -5.86
CA GLU A 114 -16.25 -25.15 -6.85
C GLU A 114 -17.05 -24.20 -7.77
N GLY A 115 -17.13 -24.57 -9.05
CA GLY A 115 -18.10 -23.96 -9.96
C GLY A 115 -19.48 -24.04 -9.33
N LEU A 116 -20.10 -22.89 -9.04
CA LEU A 116 -21.50 -22.81 -8.68
C LEU A 116 -22.32 -23.27 -9.89
N ARG A 117 -22.50 -24.59 -10.03
CA ARG A 117 -23.26 -25.19 -11.13
C ARG A 117 -24.70 -24.73 -11.00
N GLY A 118 -25.03 -23.69 -11.76
CA GLY A 118 -26.40 -23.21 -11.93
C GLY A 118 -26.93 -22.24 -10.87
N GLN A 119 -26.18 -21.89 -9.82
CA GLN A 119 -26.71 -21.03 -8.74
C GLN A 119 -25.95 -19.73 -8.45
N TYR A 120 -24.81 -19.49 -9.11
CA TYR A 120 -24.12 -18.21 -9.01
C TYR A 120 -23.37 -17.92 -10.30
N ARG A 121 -23.77 -16.85 -10.98
CA ARG A 121 -22.95 -16.21 -12.00
C ARG A 121 -22.04 -15.25 -11.23
N GLU A 122 -20.72 -15.41 -11.36
CA GLU A 122 -19.78 -14.37 -10.93
C GLU A 122 -20.31 -12.98 -11.36
N PRO A 123 -20.22 -11.93 -10.53
CA PRO A 123 -20.36 -10.57 -11.01
C PRO A 123 -19.12 -10.26 -11.85
N ARG A 124 -19.09 -10.79 -13.07
CA ARG A 124 -17.92 -10.69 -13.92
C ARG A 124 -17.95 -9.30 -14.54
N MET A 125 -17.01 -8.46 -14.13
CA MET A 125 -16.54 -7.34 -14.96
C MET A 125 -16.19 -7.80 -16.38
N GLU A 126 -15.76 -9.07 -16.51
CA GLU A 126 -15.56 -9.76 -17.77
C GLU A 126 -16.87 -10.18 -18.45
N ALA A 127 -17.96 -10.50 -17.73
CA ALA A 127 -19.29 -10.73 -18.32
C ALA A 127 -19.87 -9.43 -18.85
N LEU A 128 -19.67 -8.31 -18.16
CA LEU A 128 -20.04 -7.00 -18.70
C LEU A 128 -19.35 -6.80 -20.05
N ARG A 129 -18.04 -7.06 -20.13
CA ARG A 129 -17.30 -7.04 -21.41
C ARG A 129 -17.80 -8.08 -22.42
N GLU A 130 -18.17 -9.29 -22.01
CA GLU A 130 -18.75 -10.33 -22.87
C GLU A 130 -20.14 -9.95 -23.39
N LEU A 131 -20.88 -9.11 -22.66
CA LEU A 131 -22.17 -8.53 -23.08
C LEU A 131 -22.01 -7.33 -24.01
N GLY A 132 -20.76 -6.97 -24.37
CA GLY A 132 -20.46 -5.86 -25.27
C GLY A 132 -20.24 -4.52 -24.56
N ASP A 133 -20.26 -4.48 -23.23
CA ASP A 133 -19.99 -3.24 -22.49
C ASP A 133 -18.50 -2.88 -22.49
N THR A 134 -18.20 -1.62 -22.81
CA THR A 134 -16.88 -1.02 -22.56
C THR A 134 -16.71 -0.70 -21.07
N VAL A 135 -16.00 -1.57 -20.35
CA VAL A 135 -15.73 -1.41 -18.90
C VAL A 135 -14.36 -0.79 -18.66
N HIS A 136 -14.35 0.42 -18.10
CA HIS A 136 -13.17 1.09 -17.58
C HIS A 136 -13.10 0.94 -16.06
N ILE A 137 -11.89 0.74 -15.54
CA ILE A 137 -11.66 0.55 -14.10
C ILE A 137 -10.61 1.55 -13.65
N ILE A 138 -10.94 2.31 -12.61
CA ILE A 138 -10.06 3.30 -12.04
C ILE A 138 -9.92 3.09 -10.54
N THR A 139 -8.77 3.54 -10.05
CA THR A 139 -8.46 3.60 -8.62
C THR A 139 -7.40 4.66 -8.43
N LYS A 140 -7.27 5.22 -7.23
CA LYS A 140 -6.44 6.42 -7.05
C LYS A 140 -4.98 6.18 -7.41
N THR A 141 -4.46 4.97 -7.24
CA THR A 141 -3.01 4.78 -7.21
C THR A 141 -2.51 3.63 -8.03
N HIS A 142 -1.22 3.69 -8.35
CA HIS A 142 -0.58 2.63 -9.09
C HIS A 142 -0.80 1.30 -8.40
N ALA A 143 -0.77 1.24 -7.06
CA ALA A 143 -0.89 -0.02 -6.37
C ALA A 143 -2.17 -0.76 -6.55
N ALA A 144 -3.25 -0.07 -6.25
CA ALA A 144 -4.55 -0.64 -6.48
C ALA A 144 -4.76 -1.00 -7.96
N VAL A 145 -4.17 -0.25 -8.91
CA VAL A 145 -4.25 -0.60 -10.34
C VAL A 145 -3.72 -2.01 -10.64
N GLN A 146 -2.58 -2.43 -10.08
CA GLN A 146 -2.16 -3.83 -10.30
C GLN A 146 -3.02 -4.79 -9.51
N ASN A 147 -3.48 -4.39 -8.31
CA ASN A 147 -4.34 -5.22 -7.47
C ASN A 147 -5.60 -5.67 -8.15
N VAL A 148 -6.35 -4.66 -8.59
CA VAL A 148 -7.52 -4.87 -9.43
C VAL A 148 -7.10 -5.58 -10.71
N GLY A 149 -6.01 -5.11 -11.33
CA GLY A 149 -5.57 -5.61 -12.62
C GLY A 149 -6.65 -5.36 -13.68
N LEU A 150 -6.98 -6.36 -14.50
CA LEU A 150 -8.08 -6.27 -15.49
C LEU A 150 -8.08 -5.05 -16.43
N GLY A 151 -6.93 -4.40 -16.63
CA GLY A 151 -6.80 -3.18 -17.43
C GLY A 151 -7.12 -1.89 -16.67
N ALA A 152 -7.14 -1.93 -15.33
CA ALA A 152 -7.32 -0.75 -14.48
C ALA A 152 -6.24 0.31 -14.75
N GLN A 153 -6.58 1.56 -14.43
CA GLN A 153 -5.73 2.73 -14.61
C GLN A 153 -5.81 3.64 -13.40
N THR A 154 -4.79 4.46 -13.18
CA THR A 154 -4.88 5.45 -12.11
C THR A 154 -5.95 6.48 -12.46
N ALA A 155 -6.74 6.89 -11.46
CA ALA A 155 -7.83 7.84 -11.64
C ALA A 155 -7.33 9.13 -12.29
N ASP A 156 -6.20 9.68 -11.81
CA ASP A 156 -5.55 10.86 -12.39
C ASP A 156 -5.22 10.69 -13.90
N HIS A 157 -4.64 9.55 -14.29
CA HIS A 157 -4.31 9.29 -15.69
C HIS A 157 -5.57 9.13 -16.55
N TRP A 158 -6.55 8.37 -16.05
CA TRP A 158 -7.77 8.07 -16.78
C TRP A 158 -8.64 9.31 -16.98
N VAL A 159 -8.85 10.10 -15.92
CA VAL A 159 -9.65 11.33 -15.95
C VAL A 159 -9.04 12.34 -16.93
N ARG A 160 -7.72 12.56 -16.87
CA ARG A 160 -7.02 13.44 -17.81
C ARG A 160 -7.22 13.01 -19.25
N ARG A 161 -7.21 11.71 -19.51
CA ARG A 161 -7.27 11.14 -20.87
C ARG A 161 -8.68 11.02 -21.42
N ASN A 162 -9.70 10.82 -20.59
CA ASN A 162 -11.06 10.47 -21.05
C ASN A 162 -12.09 11.55 -20.71
N VAL A 163 -11.99 12.18 -19.54
CA VAL A 163 -12.97 13.20 -19.10
C VAL A 163 -12.54 14.58 -19.59
N ARG A 164 -11.36 15.04 -19.16
CA ARG A 164 -10.87 16.39 -19.47
C ARG A 164 -10.58 16.61 -20.97
N SER A 165 -10.38 15.53 -21.71
CA SER A 165 -10.20 15.55 -23.17
C SER A 165 -11.53 15.43 -23.96
N GLY A 166 -12.66 15.21 -23.27
CA GLY A 166 -13.98 15.02 -23.88
C GLY A 166 -14.14 13.70 -24.63
N ARG A 167 -13.38 12.66 -24.30
CA ARG A 167 -13.39 11.35 -25.00
C ARG A 167 -13.57 10.20 -24.02
N CYS A 168 -14.79 10.03 -23.50
CA CYS A 168 -15.15 8.87 -22.69
C CYS A 168 -16.03 7.91 -23.50
N SER A 169 -15.51 6.72 -23.82
CA SER A 169 -16.24 5.66 -24.52
C SER A 169 -16.73 4.56 -23.58
N ALA A 170 -16.60 4.76 -22.27
CA ALA A 170 -16.99 3.76 -21.28
C ALA A 170 -18.53 3.69 -21.18
N THR A 171 -19.04 2.48 -21.04
CA THR A 171 -20.43 2.20 -20.65
C THR A 171 -20.51 1.83 -19.17
N TRP A 172 -19.41 1.33 -18.60
CA TRP A 172 -19.23 1.14 -17.16
C TRP A 172 -17.96 1.79 -16.69
N LEU A 173 -18.05 2.56 -15.61
CA LEU A 173 -16.92 3.04 -14.84
C LEU A 173 -16.93 2.39 -13.46
N VAL A 174 -15.93 1.56 -13.19
CA VAL A 174 -15.75 0.95 -11.88
C VAL A 174 -14.67 1.70 -11.14
N ILE A 175 -15.01 2.17 -9.94
CA ILE A 175 -14.16 2.96 -9.07
C ILE A 175 -13.83 2.11 -7.86
N GLU A 176 -12.56 1.77 -7.70
CA GLU A 176 -12.06 1.03 -6.55
C GLU A 176 -11.26 1.96 -5.63
N GLU A 177 -11.28 1.64 -4.33
CA GLU A 177 -10.83 2.52 -3.24
C GLU A 177 -11.48 3.91 -3.32
N LEU A 178 -12.82 3.95 -3.45
CA LEU A 178 -13.56 5.19 -3.72
C LEU A 178 -13.29 6.29 -2.68
N THR A 179 -13.05 5.91 -1.42
CA THR A 179 -12.81 6.86 -0.32
C THR A 179 -11.52 7.63 -0.47
N GLN A 180 -10.65 7.21 -1.39
CA GLN A 180 -9.33 7.77 -1.64
C GLN A 180 -9.29 8.75 -2.83
N LEU A 181 -10.39 8.89 -3.56
CA LEU A 181 -10.50 9.87 -4.64
C LEU A 181 -10.78 11.26 -4.06
N ASP A 182 -9.93 12.23 -4.41
CA ASP A 182 -10.05 13.62 -3.96
C ASP A 182 -11.19 14.37 -4.69
N THR A 183 -11.67 15.46 -4.11
CA THR A 183 -12.76 16.28 -4.66
C THR A 183 -12.50 16.72 -6.10
N PRO A 184 -11.28 17.11 -6.52
CA PRO A 184 -11.01 17.40 -7.92
C PRO A 184 -11.30 16.22 -8.86
N LEU A 185 -10.91 15.00 -8.48
CA LEU A 185 -11.25 13.80 -9.25
C LEU A 185 -12.76 13.53 -9.24
N TRP A 186 -13.42 13.69 -8.09
CA TRP A 186 -14.87 13.54 -8.01
C TRP A 186 -15.61 14.57 -8.85
N ALA A 187 -15.13 15.80 -8.92
CA ALA A 187 -15.70 16.84 -9.78
C ALA A 187 -15.61 16.48 -11.26
N ASP A 188 -14.46 15.95 -11.71
CA ASP A 188 -14.31 15.43 -13.06
C ASP A 188 -15.25 14.24 -13.33
N ILE A 189 -15.35 13.30 -12.38
CA ILE A 189 -16.23 12.11 -12.50
C ILE A 189 -17.70 12.52 -12.52
N ALA A 190 -18.09 13.51 -11.71
CA ALA A 190 -19.45 14.03 -11.64
C ALA A 190 -19.94 14.56 -12.99
N CYS A 191 -19.05 15.10 -13.83
CA CYS A 191 -19.39 15.51 -15.20
C CYS A 191 -19.94 14.35 -16.05
N LEU A 192 -19.59 13.11 -15.72
CA LEU A 192 -20.06 11.92 -16.42
C LEU A 192 -21.47 11.50 -15.99
N SER A 193 -22.01 12.03 -14.89
CA SER A 193 -23.37 11.73 -14.43
C SER A 193 -24.45 12.16 -15.44
N MET A 194 -24.15 13.15 -16.29
CA MET A 194 -25.07 13.57 -17.35
C MET A 194 -25.13 12.58 -18.52
N ASN A 195 -24.21 11.61 -18.60
CA ASN A 195 -24.27 10.55 -19.59
C ASN A 195 -25.13 9.40 -19.08
N THR A 196 -26.41 9.40 -19.46
CA THR A 196 -27.41 8.39 -19.07
C THR A 196 -27.09 6.96 -19.54
N SER A 197 -26.17 6.80 -20.50
CA SER A 197 -25.72 5.48 -20.97
C SER A 197 -24.59 4.88 -20.11
N MET A 198 -23.98 5.67 -19.23
CA MET A 198 -22.88 5.23 -18.39
C MET A 198 -23.38 4.76 -17.03
N ARG A 199 -22.83 3.64 -16.56
CA ARG A 199 -23.15 3.03 -15.27
C ARG A 199 -21.92 3.02 -14.38
N PHE A 200 -22.14 3.07 -13.06
CA PHE A 200 -21.06 3.12 -12.09
C PHE A 200 -21.11 1.93 -11.15
N LEU A 201 -19.93 1.43 -10.78
CA LEU A 201 -19.76 0.50 -9.67
C LEU A 201 -18.72 1.10 -8.72
N LEU A 202 -19.15 1.43 -7.51
CA LEU A 202 -18.34 2.12 -6.52
C LEU A 202 -17.93 1.13 -5.42
N LEU A 203 -16.63 0.94 -5.24
CA LEU A 203 -16.06 -0.03 -4.32
C LEU A 203 -15.10 0.68 -3.36
N GLY A 204 -15.25 0.46 -2.06
CA GLY A 204 -14.40 1.07 -1.04
C GLY A 204 -14.84 0.71 0.37
N ASP A 205 -14.10 1.24 1.35
CA ASP A 205 -14.34 1.04 2.77
C ASP A 205 -14.26 2.39 3.48
N PHE A 206 -15.39 2.84 4.04
CA PHE A 206 -15.50 4.12 4.74
C PHE A 206 -14.88 4.12 6.13
N ARG A 207 -14.43 2.97 6.65
CA ARG A 207 -13.63 2.89 7.88
C ARG A 207 -12.13 3.05 7.61
N GLN A 208 -11.74 3.21 6.34
CA GLN A 208 -10.37 3.52 5.94
C GLN A 208 -10.16 5.02 5.78
N LEU A 209 -8.90 5.42 5.70
CA LEU A 209 -8.52 6.82 5.57
C LEU A 209 -9.16 7.49 4.35
N PRO A 210 -9.67 8.73 4.49
CA PRO A 210 -10.24 9.47 3.38
C PRO A 210 -9.18 9.96 2.37
N ALA A 211 -9.67 10.55 1.28
CA ALA A 211 -8.90 11.00 0.14
C ALA A 211 -8.02 12.17 0.46
N VAL A 212 -6.72 12.11 0.16
CA VAL A 212 -5.84 13.01 0.89
C VAL A 212 -5.51 14.36 0.26
N LEU A 213 -5.46 15.40 1.12
CA LEU A 213 -5.41 16.82 0.79
C LEU A 213 -6.68 17.23 0.08
N ASP A 214 -7.77 16.53 0.43
CA ASP A 214 -9.04 16.88 -0.12
C ASP A 214 -9.45 18.26 0.38
N SER A 215 -9.48 19.17 -0.57
CA SER A 215 -9.76 20.56 -0.35
C SER A 215 -10.54 21.09 -1.53
N PHE A 216 -11.51 21.93 -1.22
CA PHE A 216 -12.32 22.62 -2.19
C PHE A 216 -12.22 24.11 -1.94
N ALA A 217 -11.86 24.88 -2.98
CA ALA A 217 -11.65 26.33 -2.88
C ALA A 217 -10.68 26.75 -1.74
N GLY A 218 -9.66 25.92 -1.44
CA GLY A 218 -8.66 26.21 -0.41
C GLY A 218 -9.09 25.88 1.02
N ALA A 219 -10.29 25.33 1.21
CA ALA A 219 -10.77 24.84 2.50
C ALA A 219 -10.82 23.30 2.51
N GLU A 220 -10.63 22.71 3.68
CA GLU A 220 -10.84 21.28 3.87
C GLU A 220 -12.30 20.89 3.61
N VAL A 221 -12.50 19.71 3.02
CA VAL A 221 -13.85 19.18 2.78
C VAL A 221 -14.39 18.59 4.08
N CYS A 222 -15.30 19.32 4.72
CA CYS A 222 -15.89 18.92 6.01
C CYS A 222 -17.15 18.02 5.89
N ARG A 223 -17.57 17.66 4.67
CA ARG A 223 -18.77 16.84 4.45
C ARG A 223 -18.39 15.41 4.10
N GLU A 224 -19.10 14.46 4.71
CA GLU A 224 -18.85 13.04 4.49
C GLU A 224 -19.29 12.61 3.07
N LEU A 225 -18.38 11.95 2.36
CA LEU A 225 -18.63 11.41 1.02
C LEU A 225 -19.67 10.28 1.06
N LYS A 226 -19.73 9.51 2.16
CA LYS A 226 -20.56 8.32 2.35
C LYS A 226 -22.04 8.59 2.08
N ASP A 227 -22.55 9.69 2.60
CA ASP A 227 -23.96 10.08 2.51
C ASP A 227 -24.19 11.18 1.46
N SER A 228 -23.25 11.34 0.52
CA SER A 228 -23.35 12.39 -0.49
C SER A 228 -24.37 12.06 -1.58
N GLN A 229 -25.11 13.08 -2.02
CA GLN A 229 -26.01 12.97 -3.17
C GLN A 229 -25.27 12.51 -4.43
N LEU A 230 -24.00 12.86 -4.58
CA LEU A 230 -23.16 12.41 -5.69
C LEU A 230 -23.07 10.89 -5.75
N LEU A 231 -22.68 10.22 -4.65
CA LEU A 231 -22.58 8.76 -4.65
C LEU A 231 -23.94 8.10 -4.86
N HIS A 232 -24.99 8.68 -4.25
CA HIS A 232 -26.37 8.23 -4.46
C HIS A 232 -26.75 8.27 -5.94
N ASP A 233 -26.49 9.38 -6.63
CA ASP A 233 -26.86 9.56 -8.03
C ASP A 233 -26.04 8.66 -8.96
N LEU A 234 -24.73 8.56 -8.74
CA LEU A 234 -23.85 7.69 -9.53
C LEU A 234 -24.23 6.22 -9.41
N ALA A 235 -24.60 5.78 -8.20
CA ALA A 235 -25.01 4.40 -7.94
C ALA A 235 -26.51 4.15 -8.19
N GLY A 236 -27.29 5.18 -8.54
CA GLY A 236 -28.75 5.07 -8.70
C GLY A 236 -29.48 4.67 -7.42
N GLY A 237 -28.97 5.09 -6.25
CA GLY A 237 -29.52 4.79 -4.92
C GLY A 237 -29.15 3.43 -4.33
N TRP A 238 -28.35 2.62 -5.03
CA TRP A 238 -27.95 1.29 -4.55
C TRP A 238 -26.70 1.36 -3.65
N CYS A 239 -26.79 0.78 -2.46
CA CYS A 239 -25.66 0.63 -1.53
C CYS A 239 -25.71 -0.75 -0.86
N HIS A 240 -24.56 -1.40 -0.72
CA HIS A 240 -24.45 -2.71 -0.09
C HIS A 240 -23.16 -2.82 0.74
N GLU A 241 -23.28 -3.17 2.01
CA GLU A 241 -22.14 -3.39 2.92
C GLU A 241 -21.84 -4.89 3.03
N LEU A 242 -20.59 -5.28 2.78
CA LEU A 242 -20.12 -6.66 2.94
C LEU A 242 -19.67 -6.88 4.38
N SER A 243 -20.29 -7.81 5.10
CA SER A 243 -20.05 -8.06 6.54
C SER A 243 -19.20 -9.31 6.82
N GLU A 244 -19.00 -10.18 5.84
CA GLU A 244 -18.26 -11.43 6.01
C GLU A 244 -16.76 -11.29 5.77
N ARG A 245 -15.95 -11.88 6.65
CA ARG A 245 -14.48 -11.84 6.59
C ARG A 245 -13.91 -13.00 5.77
N TRP A 246 -12.96 -12.69 4.89
CA TRP A 246 -12.24 -13.70 4.09
C TRP A 246 -10.71 -13.56 4.18
N ARG A 247 -10.21 -12.51 4.86
CA ARG A 247 -8.78 -12.14 4.86
C ARG A 247 -8.13 -12.01 6.23
N PHE A 248 -8.86 -11.77 7.31
CA PHE A 248 -8.22 -11.47 8.59
C PHE A 248 -8.29 -12.64 9.57
N ASP A 249 -7.21 -12.77 10.36
CA ASP A 249 -7.27 -13.51 11.63
C ASP A 249 -8.45 -12.99 12.45
N GLU A 250 -9.17 -13.90 13.11
CA GLU A 250 -10.36 -13.57 13.87
C GLU A 250 -10.08 -12.54 14.95
N GLY A 251 -8.92 -12.68 15.63
CA GLY A 251 -8.49 -11.77 16.67
C GLY A 251 -8.28 -10.34 16.17
N VAL A 252 -7.71 -10.19 14.98
CA VAL A 252 -7.49 -8.89 14.31
C VAL A 252 -8.81 -8.32 13.80
N PHE A 253 -9.63 -9.13 13.12
CA PHE A 253 -10.91 -8.67 12.57
C PHE A 253 -11.86 -8.18 13.65
N SER A 254 -12.03 -8.95 14.72
CA SER A 254 -12.87 -8.55 15.86
C SER A 254 -12.33 -7.30 16.56
N PHE A 255 -11.01 -7.12 16.61
CA PHE A 255 -10.42 -5.89 17.15
C PHE A 255 -10.76 -4.69 16.26
N LEU A 256 -10.62 -4.80 14.93
CA LEU A 256 -10.94 -3.72 14.00
C LEU A 256 -12.43 -3.35 14.03
N GLN A 257 -13.33 -4.33 14.10
CA GLN A 257 -14.76 -4.07 14.27
C GLN A 257 -15.06 -3.41 15.62
N TRP A 258 -14.37 -3.82 16.68
CA TRP A 258 -14.53 -3.24 18.01
C TRP A 258 -14.12 -1.75 18.06
N LEU A 259 -13.19 -1.30 17.21
CA LEU A 259 -12.77 0.12 17.18
C LEU A 259 -13.89 1.07 16.80
N ARG A 260 -14.87 0.63 15.99
CA ARG A 260 -16.00 1.45 15.51
C ARG A 260 -15.54 2.78 14.89
N VAL A 261 -14.51 2.72 14.05
CA VAL A 261 -13.89 3.90 13.42
C VAL A 261 -14.95 4.67 12.63
N ASP A 262 -15.02 5.98 12.87
CA ASP A 262 -15.95 6.93 12.26
C ASP A 262 -17.44 6.61 12.53
N GLU A 263 -17.73 5.97 13.67
CA GLU A 263 -19.08 5.74 14.17
C GLU A 263 -19.32 6.53 15.48
N ALA A 264 -20.59 6.76 15.84
CA ALA A 264 -20.95 7.53 17.03
C ALA A 264 -20.37 6.93 18.33
N GLU A 265 -20.21 5.62 18.39
CA GLU A 265 -19.60 4.91 19.53
C GLU A 265 -18.12 4.54 19.30
N GLN A 266 -17.40 5.32 18.48
CA GLN A 266 -15.97 5.11 18.25
C GLN A 266 -15.19 5.02 19.55
N VAL A 267 -14.32 4.01 19.64
CA VAL A 267 -13.48 3.81 20.82
C VAL A 267 -12.46 4.96 20.95
N PRO A 268 -12.32 5.60 22.13
CA PRO A 268 -11.33 6.64 22.35
C PRO A 268 -9.91 6.15 22.06
N LEU A 269 -9.09 6.99 21.40
CA LEU A 269 -7.73 6.63 20.99
C LEU A 269 -6.88 6.04 22.13
N ARG A 270 -7.00 6.61 23.34
CA ARG A 270 -6.27 6.13 24.52
C ARG A 270 -6.62 4.68 24.85
N GLU A 271 -7.91 4.34 24.83
CA GLU A 271 -8.42 3.00 25.13
C GLU A 271 -8.05 2.04 24.01
N ALA A 272 -8.18 2.46 22.75
CA ALA A 272 -7.76 1.69 21.59
C ALA A 272 -6.27 1.30 21.67
N VAL A 273 -5.39 2.25 22.02
CA VAL A 273 -3.95 2.00 22.19
C VAL A 273 -3.67 1.08 23.39
N GLN A 274 -4.37 1.26 24.50
CA GLN A 274 -4.21 0.39 25.68
C GLN A 274 -4.63 -1.05 25.36
N MET A 275 -5.79 -1.23 24.73
CA MET A 275 -6.29 -2.54 24.32
C MET A 275 -5.37 -3.19 23.28
N ALA A 276 -4.88 -2.43 22.30
CA ALA A 276 -3.93 -2.92 21.30
C ALA A 276 -2.65 -3.45 21.96
N ARG A 277 -2.11 -2.75 22.97
CA ARG A 277 -0.91 -3.20 23.70
C ARG A 277 -1.15 -4.48 24.50
N GLN A 278 -2.35 -4.66 25.04
CA GLN A 278 -2.72 -5.86 25.78
C GLN A 278 -2.91 -7.06 24.83
N ARG A 279 -3.60 -6.85 23.71
CA ARG A 279 -3.95 -7.90 22.74
C ARG A 279 -2.79 -8.28 21.82
N PHE A 280 -1.88 -7.34 21.55
CA PHE A 280 -0.72 -7.50 20.67
C PHE A 280 0.58 -7.09 21.39
N PRO A 281 1.02 -7.86 22.41
CA PRO A 281 2.19 -7.50 23.22
C PRO A 281 3.50 -7.61 22.43
N ARG A 282 4.48 -6.77 22.76
CA ARG A 282 5.81 -6.78 22.15
C ARG A 282 6.57 -8.07 22.48
N ARG A 283 6.97 -8.84 21.46
CA ARG A 283 7.69 -10.13 21.58
C ARG A 283 9.21 -10.05 21.37
N GLY A 284 9.78 -8.85 21.25
CA GLY A 284 11.22 -8.64 21.12
C GLY A 284 11.59 -7.38 20.34
N GLU A 285 12.80 -7.36 19.79
CA GLU A 285 13.22 -6.30 18.85
C GLU A 285 12.47 -6.43 17.53
N PRO A 286 11.90 -5.33 17.01
CA PRO A 286 11.17 -5.36 15.75
C PRO A 286 12.11 -5.69 14.58
N GLU A 287 11.63 -6.47 13.60
CA GLU A 287 12.37 -6.66 12.35
C GLU A 287 12.41 -5.38 11.51
N VAL A 288 11.32 -4.59 11.60
CA VAL A 288 11.13 -3.33 10.89
C VAL A 288 10.51 -2.32 11.84
N CYS A 289 11.15 -1.16 11.98
CA CYS A 289 10.61 -0.01 12.71
C CYS A 289 9.83 0.91 11.77
N LEU A 290 8.59 1.24 12.14
CA LEU A 290 7.84 2.30 11.48
C LEU A 290 8.21 3.64 12.07
N VAL A 291 8.63 4.57 11.23
CA VAL A 291 9.08 5.89 11.67
C VAL A 291 8.43 6.99 10.85
N ILE A 292 8.25 8.17 11.43
CA ILE A 292 7.65 9.28 10.68
C ILE A 292 8.74 10.01 9.88
N SER A 293 9.88 10.31 10.50
CA SER A 293 10.93 11.11 9.86
C SER A 293 11.95 10.26 9.09
N HIS A 294 12.41 10.80 7.95
CA HIS A 294 13.50 10.20 7.19
C HIS A 294 14.82 10.19 7.97
N ALA A 295 15.06 11.19 8.82
CA ALA A 295 16.22 11.23 9.71
C ALA A 295 16.24 10.03 10.67
N LYS A 296 15.10 9.73 11.32
CA LYS A 296 14.98 8.56 12.20
C LYS A 296 15.15 7.25 11.44
N ARG A 297 14.63 7.17 10.21
CA ARG A 297 14.83 6.02 9.31
C ARG A 297 16.31 5.78 9.04
N LEU A 298 17.05 6.82 8.63
CA LEU A 298 18.48 6.75 8.37
C LEU A 298 19.26 6.29 9.61
N GLN A 299 18.94 6.87 10.77
CA GLN A 299 19.56 6.53 12.06
C GLN A 299 19.42 5.04 12.40
N ILE A 300 18.18 4.51 12.38
CA ILE A 300 17.91 3.11 12.72
C ILE A 300 18.52 2.18 11.67
N ASN A 301 18.41 2.51 10.39
CA ASN A 301 18.98 1.69 9.32
C ASN A 301 20.49 1.58 9.43
N GLU A 302 21.22 2.68 9.67
CA GLU A 302 22.67 2.62 9.87
C GLU A 302 23.04 1.78 11.09
N ARG A 303 22.36 2.00 12.23
CA ARG A 303 22.61 1.24 13.46
C ARG A 303 22.42 -0.27 13.24
N GLU A 304 21.29 -0.67 12.66
CA GLU A 304 20.98 -2.09 12.43
C GLU A 304 21.84 -2.71 11.32
N ASN A 305 22.18 -1.95 10.26
CA ASN A 305 23.04 -2.42 9.20
C ASN A 305 24.47 -2.67 9.70
N ARG A 306 25.02 -1.74 10.50
CA ARG A 306 26.33 -1.91 11.15
C ARG A 306 26.33 -3.07 12.14
N ARG A 307 25.29 -3.18 12.98
CA ARG A 307 25.18 -4.24 14.00
C ARG A 307 25.12 -5.65 13.39
N ARG A 308 24.50 -5.80 12.22
CA ARG A 308 24.26 -7.10 11.58
C ARG A 308 25.28 -7.48 10.51
N ALA A 309 26.11 -6.54 10.07
CA ALA A 309 27.09 -6.78 9.02
C ALA A 309 28.19 -7.74 9.52
N PRO A 310 28.58 -8.77 8.76
CA PRO A 310 29.79 -9.53 9.01
C PRO A 310 31.04 -8.69 8.69
N GLU A 311 32.22 -9.17 9.11
CA GLU A 311 33.50 -8.46 8.94
C GLU A 311 33.87 -8.23 7.46
N ASP A 312 33.45 -9.13 6.58
CA ASP A 312 33.72 -9.12 5.13
C ASP A 312 32.66 -8.37 4.30
N ALA A 313 31.69 -7.70 4.95
CA ALA A 313 30.64 -6.98 4.25
C ALA A 313 31.18 -5.83 3.39
N LEU A 314 30.73 -5.74 2.15
CA LEU A 314 31.11 -4.67 1.22
C LEU A 314 30.48 -3.33 1.65
N LEU A 315 31.31 -2.33 1.93
CA LEU A 315 30.84 -0.98 2.19
C LEU A 315 30.56 -0.25 0.87
N VAL A 316 29.30 0.12 0.66
CA VAL A 316 28.87 0.91 -0.50
C VAL A 316 28.56 2.34 -0.05
N GLU A 317 29.48 3.25 -0.36
CA GLU A 317 29.36 4.66 0.02
C GLU A 317 28.37 5.41 -0.88
N TYR A 318 27.48 6.17 -0.24
CA TYR A 318 26.65 7.15 -0.90
C TYR A 318 27.37 8.51 -0.96
N ALA A 319 27.65 8.98 -2.17
CA ALA A 319 28.33 10.26 -2.43
C ALA A 319 27.42 11.29 -3.13
N GLY A 320 26.09 11.10 -3.10
CA GLY A 320 25.15 12.03 -3.72
C GLY A 320 24.91 13.28 -2.88
N PRO A 321 24.41 14.37 -3.49
CA PRO A 321 24.01 15.56 -2.73
C PRO A 321 22.97 15.18 -1.66
N GLU A 322 23.01 15.83 -0.49
CA GLU A 322 21.97 15.78 0.56
C GLU A 322 20.63 16.30 -0.02
N THR A 323 20.03 15.55 -0.94
CA THR A 323 18.83 15.97 -1.64
C THR A 323 17.64 15.62 -0.78
N ALA A 324 16.84 16.64 -0.47
CA ALA A 324 15.60 16.61 0.30
C ALA A 324 14.45 15.88 -0.43
N GLY A 325 14.74 14.71 -1.01
CA GLY A 325 13.74 13.81 -1.57
C GLY A 325 13.21 12.86 -0.51
N THR A 326 11.92 12.51 -0.62
CA THR A 326 11.37 11.40 0.15
C THR A 326 12.10 10.10 -0.23
N ASN A 327 12.48 9.29 0.77
CA ASN A 327 13.18 8.01 0.58
C ASN A 327 14.62 8.11 0.03
N ALA A 328 15.44 9.03 0.56
CA ALA A 328 16.85 9.20 0.17
C ALA A 328 17.70 7.89 0.34
N PRO A 329 18.68 7.63 -0.55
CA PRO A 329 19.68 6.59 -0.34
C PRO A 329 20.55 6.87 0.89
N GLN A 330 21.29 5.86 1.33
CA GLN A 330 22.29 5.99 2.40
C GLN A 330 23.44 5.05 2.14
N THR A 331 24.61 5.35 2.70
CA THR A 331 25.71 4.39 2.80
C THR A 331 25.21 3.11 3.48
N MET A 332 25.59 1.96 2.95
CA MET A 332 25.21 0.66 3.50
C MET A 332 26.33 -0.37 3.35
N ARG A 333 26.46 -1.24 4.34
CA ARG A 333 27.22 -2.50 4.25
C ARG A 333 26.34 -3.56 3.61
N VAL A 334 26.88 -4.27 2.63
CA VAL A 334 26.16 -5.25 1.80
C VAL A 334 26.82 -6.61 1.92
N TRP A 335 26.03 -7.65 2.19
CA TRP A 335 26.49 -9.02 2.34
C TRP A 335 25.42 -10.02 1.86
N PRO A 336 25.77 -11.26 1.48
CA PRO A 336 24.81 -12.31 1.18
C PRO A 336 23.82 -12.52 2.33
N GLY A 337 22.52 -12.54 2.03
CA GLY A 337 21.44 -12.63 3.01
C GLY A 337 20.94 -11.27 3.54
N LEU A 338 21.57 -10.14 3.18
CA LEU A 338 21.02 -8.82 3.49
C LEU A 338 19.70 -8.60 2.76
N ARG A 339 18.65 -8.30 3.52
CA ARG A 339 17.34 -7.91 3.00
C ARG A 339 17.32 -6.40 2.74
N LEU A 340 16.90 -6.03 1.54
CA LEU A 340 16.71 -4.66 1.08
C LEU A 340 15.27 -4.47 0.60
N VAL A 341 14.85 -3.21 0.40
CA VAL A 341 13.58 -2.84 -0.23
C VAL A 341 13.83 -2.01 -1.48
N GLY A 342 13.13 -2.32 -2.57
CA GLY A 342 13.23 -1.60 -3.83
C GLY A 342 12.76 -0.14 -3.71
N ALA A 343 13.43 0.75 -4.43
CA ALA A 343 13.21 2.19 -4.44
C ALA A 343 12.67 2.71 -5.78
N GLY A 344 12.51 1.84 -6.78
CA GLY A 344 12.12 2.21 -8.15
C GLY A 344 13.25 2.05 -9.16
N GLY A 345 12.95 2.32 -10.43
CA GLY A 345 13.86 2.03 -11.55
C GLY A 345 13.93 0.53 -11.84
N LYS A 346 15.13 -0.06 -11.82
CA LYS A 346 15.35 -1.48 -12.14
C LYS A 346 14.84 -2.44 -11.06
N VAL A 347 14.82 -2.02 -9.80
CA VAL A 347 14.18 -2.79 -8.72
C VAL A 347 12.88 -2.07 -8.34
N GLN A 348 11.77 -2.79 -8.51
CA GLN A 348 10.43 -2.25 -8.31
C GLN A 348 10.25 -1.73 -6.88
N LYS A 349 9.66 -0.53 -6.74
CA LYS A 349 9.44 0.13 -5.46
C LYS A 349 8.62 -0.77 -4.52
N GLY A 350 9.05 -0.88 -3.26
CA GLY A 350 8.36 -1.70 -2.25
C GLY A 350 8.62 -3.21 -2.35
N VAL A 351 9.42 -3.68 -3.32
CA VAL A 351 9.78 -5.10 -3.38
C VAL A 351 10.94 -5.38 -2.44
N PHE A 352 10.71 -6.22 -1.42
CA PHE A 352 11.82 -6.79 -0.66
C PHE A 352 12.63 -7.75 -1.53
N VAL A 353 13.93 -7.55 -1.53
CA VAL A 353 14.91 -8.37 -2.24
C VAL A 353 15.98 -8.81 -1.25
N THR A 354 16.56 -9.96 -1.49
CA THR A 354 17.71 -10.46 -0.72
C THR A 354 18.93 -10.45 -1.62
N VAL A 355 20.06 -10.00 -1.09
CA VAL A 355 21.35 -10.12 -1.73
C VAL A 355 21.75 -11.60 -1.71
N SER A 356 22.02 -12.19 -2.87
CA SER A 356 22.45 -13.59 -2.99
C SER A 356 23.97 -13.71 -2.99
N GLU A 357 24.67 -12.77 -3.62
CA GLU A 357 26.12 -12.81 -3.80
C GLU A 357 26.69 -11.39 -3.85
N VAL A 358 27.91 -11.24 -3.32
CA VAL A 358 28.67 -9.99 -3.33
C VAL A 358 30.08 -10.29 -3.84
N GLY A 359 30.45 -9.67 -4.95
CA GLY A 359 31.80 -9.68 -5.53
C GLY A 359 32.09 -8.35 -6.22
N GLU A 360 32.60 -8.38 -7.45
CA GLU A 360 32.68 -7.17 -8.29
C GLU A 360 31.31 -6.52 -8.50
N ARG A 361 30.27 -7.37 -8.55
CA ARG A 361 28.86 -6.97 -8.65
C ARG A 361 28.07 -7.52 -7.47
N VAL A 362 26.94 -6.89 -7.20
CA VAL A 362 25.96 -7.36 -6.20
C VAL A 362 24.81 -8.02 -6.93
N SER A 363 24.59 -9.30 -6.66
CA SER A 363 23.50 -10.09 -7.23
C SER A 363 22.36 -10.23 -6.24
N LEU A 364 21.13 -10.15 -6.74
CA LEU A 364 19.90 -10.37 -5.98
C LEU A 364 19.32 -11.75 -6.31
N GLU A 365 18.60 -12.35 -5.35
CA GLU A 365 17.85 -13.61 -5.57
C GLU A 365 16.85 -13.54 -6.74
N SER A 366 16.44 -12.34 -7.14
CA SER A 366 15.58 -12.11 -8.32
C SER A 366 16.27 -12.34 -9.66
N GLY A 367 17.58 -12.65 -9.67
CA GLY A 367 18.42 -12.80 -10.87
C GLY A 367 18.98 -11.48 -11.40
N GLN A 368 18.70 -10.36 -10.74
CA GLN A 368 19.22 -9.04 -11.13
C GLN A 368 20.61 -8.82 -10.52
N SER A 369 21.52 -8.20 -11.28
CA SER A 369 22.88 -7.90 -10.83
C SER A 369 23.23 -6.44 -11.11
N PHE A 370 23.88 -5.79 -10.15
CA PHE A 370 24.18 -4.36 -10.16
C PHE A 370 25.64 -4.10 -9.84
N GLU A 371 26.19 -3.02 -10.42
CA GLU A 371 27.38 -2.40 -9.85
C GLU A 371 27.07 -1.91 -8.42
N PRO A 372 28.01 -1.99 -7.45
CA PRO A 372 27.72 -1.66 -6.05
C PRO A 372 27.07 -0.29 -5.85
N ARG A 373 27.58 0.76 -6.51
CA ARG A 373 26.99 2.11 -6.43
C ARG A 373 25.64 2.23 -7.14
N GLU A 374 25.39 1.43 -8.18
CA GLU A 374 24.11 1.41 -8.89
C GLU A 374 23.00 0.82 -8.01
N LEU A 375 23.33 -0.15 -7.15
CA LEU A 375 22.40 -0.78 -6.20
C LEU A 375 21.68 0.27 -5.33
N LEU A 376 22.39 1.33 -4.91
CA LEU A 376 21.84 2.43 -4.11
C LEU A 376 20.76 3.24 -4.83
N LYS A 377 20.74 3.24 -6.18
CA LYS A 377 19.69 3.94 -6.94
C LYS A 377 18.37 3.19 -6.89
N HIS A 378 18.44 1.87 -6.74
CA HIS A 378 17.30 0.98 -6.89
C HIS A 378 16.84 0.34 -5.57
N THR A 379 17.61 0.45 -4.48
CA THR A 379 17.28 -0.24 -3.21
C THR A 379 17.57 0.62 -1.97
N ARG A 380 16.97 0.24 -0.84
CA ARG A 380 17.15 0.85 0.48
C ARG A 380 17.27 -0.22 1.55
N LEU A 381 17.94 0.11 2.65
CA LEU A 381 17.85 -0.64 3.90
C LEU A 381 16.41 -0.61 4.44
N CYS A 382 15.99 -1.70 5.09
CA CYS A 382 14.61 -1.90 5.50
C CYS A 382 14.42 -2.23 6.99
N SER A 383 15.44 -2.03 7.83
CA SER A 383 15.32 -2.18 9.29
C SER A 383 14.47 -1.08 9.92
N ALA A 384 14.43 0.09 9.30
CA ALA A 384 13.42 1.11 9.50
C ALA A 384 12.87 1.57 8.16
N ILE A 385 11.57 1.79 8.14
CA ILE A 385 10.84 2.24 6.98
C ILE A 385 9.91 3.35 7.45
N THR A 386 9.80 4.44 6.69
CA THR A 386 8.88 5.50 7.08
C THR A 386 7.43 5.01 7.02
N TYR A 387 6.51 5.62 7.76
CA TYR A 387 5.08 5.36 7.62
C TYR A 387 4.59 5.61 6.19
N ALA A 388 5.23 6.53 5.47
CA ALA A 388 5.09 6.80 4.04
C ALA A 388 5.92 5.85 3.12
N SER A 389 6.57 4.81 3.66
CA SER A 389 7.29 3.78 2.90
C SER A 389 7.02 2.31 3.33
N VAL A 390 6.25 2.06 4.43
CA VAL A 390 5.61 0.78 4.83
C VAL A 390 4.18 0.30 4.39
N GLN A 391 3.09 1.04 4.54
CA GLN A 391 1.76 0.95 3.92
C GLN A 391 1.73 0.18 2.57
N GLY A 392 0.83 -0.81 2.48
CA GLY A 392 0.77 -1.81 1.41
C GLY A 392 1.88 -2.87 1.46
N LEU A 393 2.99 -2.66 2.17
CA LEU A 393 3.96 -3.71 2.45
C LEU A 393 3.38 -4.57 3.57
N THR A 394 3.36 -5.87 3.34
CA THR A 394 3.28 -6.82 4.44
C THR A 394 4.61 -6.82 5.16
N LEU A 395 4.67 -6.13 6.29
CA LEU A 395 5.77 -6.31 7.23
C LEU A 395 5.56 -7.59 8.02
N ARG A 396 6.65 -8.31 8.22
CA ARG A 396 6.66 -9.45 9.12
C ARG A 396 6.70 -8.91 10.55
N GLY A 397 5.68 -9.25 11.34
CA GLY A 397 5.73 -9.11 12.79
C GLY A 397 6.55 -10.24 13.42
N ARG A 398 6.80 -10.14 14.72
CA ARG A 398 7.34 -11.23 15.55
C ARG A 398 6.27 -11.75 16.49
#